data_AF-A0A0W0TSZ7-F1
#
_entry.id   AF-A0A0W0TSZ7-F1
#
_cell.length_a   1.000
_cell.length_b   1.000
_cell.length_c   1.000
_cell.angle_alpha   90.00
_cell.angle_beta   90.00
_cell.angle_gamma   90.00
#
_symmetry.space_group_name_H-M   'P 1'
#
loop_
_entity.id
_entity.type
_entity.pdbx_description
1 polymer ?
#
loop_
_entity_poly.entity_id
_entity_poly.type
_entity_poly.pdbx_seq_one_letter_code
_entity_poly.pdbx_strand_id
1 'polypeptide(L)'
;TAPASAQDWNNEAIRLRQLGKIEQANAIEKQMIKTQSSATKPDQSSLPLQRINQISKKVGKQPVPAPESKDTPESLVSDLVAAARAKTVFAHKRLANSAELETIWLTIPVPTKKRQYSNLFIYSLSHYNSIRKALGSNLMDNIYKQLFTVKTLSITINTFGLERSLFYFLCEDEVTTDILHHQLKHTPDLLKSIPTSLWIAKAAHGPVRTSLLFRLTVGCPNILDLMAQANQGEALEKIPLMEWFEEYTIAEEARMTPWVALMLAPFKAKPHLQDVEELTQSFYNQIYYLSGSIPPSFSPEQLCRENFMVIREGTKCSITLLHALLFSREGCKLLKRWLDKNPESLAKIPLEYWLKETRLFNQTLTPLESLAFEGSPILDRLLQQYPDLAFNIKPEILYRRSHKGSMIHHLAANYNYNDFLIRLLTANPHLITQIPANAWYGSGFLNTTPLYWFSTTAAGRQFILFLLEGHPSLIDQIPLSTWLEHPGQSLEHHHLDKCVLFWLLKNKSYKILDLLADKLIDKISLKEWQTLITSVAGDMLNNLVSGSQEGGLFFTKLAKKLSNTMQKQGISPMPLAEPLIQNKKPPAETGSHAPQFFAPASSSKEEEASSKTMACKTSSRSF
;
A
#
# COMPACT_ATOMS: atom_id res chain seq x y z
N THR A 1 4.81 4.09 -69.42
CA THR A 1 6.09 3.36 -69.63
C THR A 1 5.88 1.94 -69.15
N ALA A 2 6.01 0.94 -70.03
CA ALA A 2 5.78 -0.46 -69.64
C ALA A 2 6.99 -1.00 -68.84
N PRO A 3 6.79 -1.64 -67.67
CA PRO A 3 7.88 -2.17 -66.86
C PRO A 3 8.60 -3.36 -67.53
N ALA A 4 9.94 -3.38 -67.42
CA ALA A 4 10.83 -4.22 -68.20
C ALA A 4 11.14 -5.60 -67.59
N SER A 5 10.65 -5.91 -66.38
CA SER A 5 10.89 -7.21 -65.75
C SER A 5 9.68 -7.73 -64.96
N ALA A 6 9.63 -9.05 -64.76
CA ALA A 6 8.62 -9.74 -63.94
C ALA A 6 8.58 -9.21 -62.49
N GLN A 7 9.72 -8.79 -61.95
CA GLN A 7 9.82 -8.22 -60.61
C GLN A 7 9.21 -6.81 -60.55
N ASP A 8 9.36 -6.02 -61.62
CA ASP A 8 8.78 -4.67 -61.69
C ASP A 8 7.25 -4.71 -61.77
N TRP A 9 6.70 -5.70 -62.49
CA TRP A 9 5.25 -5.93 -62.51
C TRP A 9 4.70 -6.33 -61.13
N ASN A 10 5.44 -7.13 -60.37
CA ASN A 10 5.05 -7.51 -59.00
C ASN A 10 5.11 -6.31 -58.04
N ASN A 11 6.16 -5.48 -58.13
CA ASN A 11 6.28 -4.27 -57.34
C ASN A 11 5.17 -3.26 -57.66
N GLU A 12 4.79 -3.12 -58.93
CA GLU A 12 3.69 -2.24 -59.34
C GLU A 12 2.31 -2.79 -58.89
N ALA A 13 2.10 -4.11 -58.89
CA ALA A 13 0.89 -4.72 -58.34
C ALA A 13 0.75 -4.47 -56.82
N ILE A 14 1.86 -4.58 -56.07
CA ILE A 14 1.88 -4.27 -54.63
C ILE A 14 1.56 -2.79 -54.39
N ARG A 15 2.17 -1.89 -55.16
CA ARG A 15 1.90 -0.45 -55.08
C ARG A 15 0.43 -0.12 -55.39
N LEU A 16 -0.17 -0.75 -56.40
CA LEU A 16 -1.58 -0.53 -56.76
C LEU A 16 -2.55 -1.03 -55.67
N ARG A 17 -2.19 -2.09 -54.94
CA ARG A 17 -2.97 -2.55 -53.77
C ARG A 17 -2.90 -1.56 -52.61
N GLN A 18 -1.72 -1.01 -52.33
CA GLN A 18 -1.57 0.01 -51.28
C GLN A 18 -2.36 1.29 -51.59
N LEU A 19 -2.61 1.57 -52.88
CA LEU A 19 -3.46 2.68 -53.34
C LEU A 19 -4.95 2.31 -53.49
N GLY A 20 -5.38 1.12 -53.04
CA GLY A 20 -6.77 0.68 -53.06
C GLY A 20 -7.31 0.23 -54.43
N LYS A 21 -6.48 0.19 -55.48
CA LYS A 21 -6.86 -0.20 -56.85
C LYS A 21 -6.72 -1.72 -57.07
N ILE A 22 -7.46 -2.48 -56.28
CA ILE A 22 -7.32 -3.94 -56.15
C ILE A 22 -7.57 -4.69 -57.46
N GLU A 23 -8.55 -4.27 -58.27
CA GLU A 23 -8.87 -4.95 -59.53
C GLU A 23 -7.76 -4.82 -60.58
N GLN A 24 -7.06 -3.67 -60.61
CA GLN A 24 -5.95 -3.43 -61.52
C GLN A 24 -4.72 -4.25 -61.12
N ALA A 25 -4.43 -4.35 -59.82
CA ALA A 25 -3.36 -5.21 -59.31
C ALA A 25 -3.61 -6.70 -59.65
N ASN A 26 -4.85 -7.17 -59.52
CA ASN A 26 -5.22 -8.55 -59.82
C ASN A 26 -5.16 -8.87 -61.34
N ALA A 27 -5.40 -7.87 -62.21
CA ALA A 27 -5.25 -8.02 -63.64
C ALA A 27 -3.79 -8.24 -64.06
N ILE A 28 -2.85 -7.53 -63.41
CA ILE A 28 -1.40 -7.69 -63.62
C ILE A 28 -0.95 -9.10 -63.20
N GLU A 29 -1.35 -9.56 -62.02
CA GLU A 29 -1.02 -10.91 -61.53
C GLU A 29 -1.55 -12.02 -62.47
N LYS A 30 -2.76 -11.87 -63.01
CA LYS A 30 -3.34 -12.83 -63.98
C LYS A 30 -2.59 -12.86 -65.32
N GLN A 31 -2.07 -11.73 -65.79
CA GLN A 31 -1.23 -11.71 -66.99
C GLN A 31 0.13 -12.39 -66.76
N MET A 32 0.72 -12.27 -65.57
CA MET A 32 1.98 -12.95 -65.24
C MET A 32 1.83 -14.48 -65.24
N ILE A 33 0.72 -15.00 -64.70
CA ILE A 33 0.45 -16.45 -64.67
C ILE A 33 0.28 -17.02 -66.09
N LYS A 34 -0.34 -16.26 -67.01
CA LYS A 34 -0.46 -16.65 -68.43
C LYS A 34 0.86 -16.67 -69.19
N THR A 35 1.86 -15.90 -68.76
CA THR A 35 3.16 -15.79 -69.43
C THR A 35 4.15 -16.87 -68.96
N GLN A 36 3.94 -17.44 -67.76
CA GLN A 36 4.76 -18.52 -67.21
C GLN A 36 4.32 -19.92 -67.65
N SER A 37 3.08 -20.10 -68.13
CA SER A 37 2.57 -21.41 -68.56
C SER A 37 2.91 -21.81 -70.01
N SER A 38 3.60 -20.95 -70.78
CA SER A 38 4.03 -21.27 -72.16
C SER A 38 5.47 -21.80 -72.28
N ALA A 39 6.17 -22.05 -71.17
CA ALA A 39 7.58 -22.47 -71.17
C ALA A 39 7.85 -23.67 -70.28
N THR A 40 7.31 -24.85 -70.62
CA THR A 40 7.90 -26.15 -70.25
C THR A 40 7.21 -27.32 -70.97
N LYS A 41 7.90 -27.95 -71.92
CA LYS A 41 7.59 -29.32 -72.40
C LYS A 41 8.27 -30.33 -71.47
N PRO A 42 7.65 -31.47 -71.14
CA PRO A 42 8.37 -32.63 -70.66
C PRO A 42 8.33 -33.77 -71.68
N ASP A 43 9.50 -34.35 -71.93
CA ASP A 43 9.68 -35.62 -72.64
C ASP A 43 9.47 -36.80 -71.68
N GLN A 44 9.01 -37.91 -72.25
CA GLN A 44 8.53 -39.12 -71.58
C GLN A 44 9.66 -40.02 -71.04
N SER A 45 9.41 -40.73 -69.92
CA SER A 45 9.46 -42.22 -69.88
C SER A 45 9.16 -42.83 -68.49
N SER A 46 8.08 -43.60 -68.46
CA SER A 46 7.79 -44.86 -67.73
C SER A 46 8.02 -45.03 -66.21
N LEU A 47 6.87 -45.06 -65.52
CA LEU A 47 6.41 -45.86 -64.35
C LEU A 47 6.77 -47.38 -64.38
N PRO A 48 6.42 -48.26 -63.39
CA PRO A 48 5.96 -48.07 -61.98
C PRO A 48 6.44 -49.12 -60.91
N LEU A 49 6.09 -48.87 -59.63
CA LEU A 49 5.65 -49.78 -58.54
C LEU A 49 6.27 -51.19 -58.39
N GLN A 50 6.75 -51.53 -57.17
CA GLN A 50 6.12 -52.56 -56.32
C GLN A 50 6.79 -52.72 -54.94
N ARG A 51 5.93 -53.15 -54.01
CA ARG A 51 6.12 -53.40 -52.58
C ARG A 51 6.43 -54.90 -52.40
N ILE A 52 7.11 -55.29 -51.31
CA ILE A 52 7.02 -56.58 -50.56
C ILE A 52 8.30 -57.48 -50.52
N ASN A 53 8.54 -58.02 -49.31
CA ASN A 53 9.38 -59.16 -48.84
C ASN A 53 10.84 -58.88 -48.43
N GLN A 54 11.22 -58.95 -47.15
CA GLN A 54 11.31 -60.05 -46.15
C GLN A 54 12.76 -60.58 -46.01
N ILE A 55 13.34 -60.39 -44.81
CA ILE A 55 14.09 -61.37 -43.98
C ILE A 55 15.18 -62.18 -44.73
N SER A 56 16.50 -62.01 -44.57
CA SER A 56 17.30 -62.40 -43.39
C SER A 56 18.81 -62.50 -43.71
N LYS A 57 19.61 -62.53 -42.62
CA LYS A 57 20.97 -63.08 -42.42
C LYS A 57 22.17 -62.12 -42.44
N LYS A 58 22.71 -61.98 -41.21
CA LYS A 58 24.04 -61.57 -40.75
C LYS A 58 25.18 -61.90 -41.72
N VAL A 59 26.19 -61.02 -41.82
CA VAL A 59 27.56 -61.16 -41.27
C VAL A 59 28.30 -59.84 -41.52
N GLY A 60 29.08 -59.39 -40.53
CA GLY A 60 29.56 -58.01 -40.41
C GLY A 60 30.64 -57.57 -41.41
N LYS A 61 30.68 -56.25 -41.60
CA LYS A 61 31.88 -55.43 -41.79
C LYS A 61 31.60 -54.05 -41.19
N GLN A 62 32.64 -53.48 -40.60
CA GLN A 62 32.69 -52.23 -39.83
C GLN A 62 31.96 -51.03 -40.46
N PRO A 63 31.55 -50.05 -39.63
CA PRO A 63 30.79 -48.91 -40.09
C PRO A 63 31.66 -48.01 -40.98
N VAL A 64 31.16 -47.72 -42.18
CA VAL A 64 31.56 -46.52 -42.91
C VAL A 64 31.21 -45.34 -42.00
N PRO A 65 32.12 -44.36 -41.77
CA PRO A 65 31.82 -43.24 -40.90
C PRO A 65 30.58 -42.52 -41.43
N ALA A 66 29.68 -42.16 -40.51
CA ALA A 66 28.67 -41.15 -40.78
C ALA A 66 29.38 -39.92 -41.37
N PRO A 67 28.79 -39.21 -42.35
CA PRO A 67 29.38 -37.98 -42.84
C PRO A 67 29.58 -37.07 -41.64
N GLU A 68 30.83 -36.64 -41.42
CA GLU A 68 31.18 -35.61 -40.46
C GLU A 68 30.14 -34.49 -40.61
N SER A 69 29.33 -34.29 -39.55
CA SER A 69 28.55 -33.08 -39.46
C SER A 69 29.57 -31.97 -39.66
N LYS A 70 29.38 -31.16 -40.69
CA LYS A 70 30.06 -29.87 -40.73
C LYS A 70 29.63 -29.20 -39.45
N ASP A 71 30.50 -29.19 -38.46
CA ASP A 71 30.32 -28.54 -37.17
C ASP A 71 30.44 -27.02 -37.39
N THR A 72 29.59 -26.51 -38.26
CA THR A 72 29.45 -25.09 -38.51
C THR A 72 28.47 -24.52 -37.49
N PRO A 73 28.68 -23.30 -36.99
CA PRO A 73 27.72 -22.63 -36.11
C PRO A 73 26.27 -22.66 -36.65
N GLU A 74 26.08 -22.60 -37.97
CA GLU A 74 24.77 -22.60 -38.62
C GLU A 74 24.04 -23.95 -38.56
N SER A 75 24.77 -25.07 -38.76
CA SER A 75 24.19 -26.42 -38.60
C SER A 75 23.82 -26.67 -37.14
N LEU A 76 24.67 -26.23 -36.20
CA LEU A 76 24.41 -26.32 -34.77
C LEU A 76 23.13 -25.56 -34.35
N VAL A 77 22.92 -24.34 -34.87
CA VAL A 77 21.70 -23.56 -34.63
C VAL A 77 20.47 -24.28 -35.21
N SER A 78 20.57 -24.80 -36.44
CA SER A 78 19.49 -25.55 -37.08
C SER A 78 19.08 -26.80 -36.29
N ASP A 79 20.07 -27.56 -35.81
CA ASP A 79 19.85 -28.80 -35.06
C ASP A 79 19.22 -28.52 -33.69
N LEU A 80 19.66 -27.48 -32.98
CA LEU A 80 19.03 -27.03 -31.73
C LEU A 80 17.57 -26.61 -31.95
N VAL A 81 17.28 -25.85 -33.02
CA VAL A 81 15.92 -25.42 -33.35
C VAL A 81 15.03 -26.62 -33.68
N ALA A 82 15.55 -27.61 -34.40
CA ALA A 82 14.85 -28.86 -34.70
C ALA A 82 14.54 -29.65 -33.42
N ALA A 83 15.53 -29.80 -32.52
CA ALA A 83 15.36 -30.47 -31.25
C ALA A 83 14.34 -29.76 -30.35
N ALA A 84 14.37 -28.43 -30.28
CA ALA A 84 13.39 -27.64 -29.53
C ALA A 84 11.96 -27.82 -30.06
N ARG A 85 11.77 -27.92 -31.38
CA ARG A 85 10.46 -28.22 -31.99
C ARG A 85 10.00 -29.65 -31.70
N ALA A 86 10.92 -30.60 -31.74
CA ALA A 86 10.67 -32.00 -31.41
C ALA A 86 10.53 -32.25 -29.90
N LYS A 87 10.83 -31.25 -29.06
CA LYS A 87 10.90 -31.34 -27.60
C LYS A 87 11.86 -32.44 -27.12
N THR A 88 12.94 -32.66 -27.87
CA THR A 88 13.98 -33.64 -27.56
C THR A 88 15.19 -32.97 -26.93
N VAL A 89 15.91 -33.70 -26.08
CA VAL A 89 17.14 -33.21 -25.44
C VAL A 89 18.23 -33.05 -26.50
N PHE A 90 18.93 -31.91 -26.46
CA PHE A 90 20.05 -31.57 -27.32
C PHE A 90 21.17 -30.98 -26.47
N ALA A 91 22.28 -31.70 -26.38
CA ALA A 91 23.44 -31.26 -25.61
C ALA A 91 24.65 -31.17 -26.54
N HIS A 92 25.23 -29.97 -26.64
CA HIS A 92 26.42 -29.75 -27.44
C HIS A 92 27.36 -28.78 -26.73
N LYS A 93 28.62 -29.20 -26.52
CA LYS A 93 29.60 -28.47 -25.68
C LYS A 93 29.88 -27.04 -26.18
N ARG A 94 29.78 -26.82 -27.49
CA ARG A 94 30.01 -25.51 -28.13
C ARG A 94 28.93 -24.46 -27.83
N LEU A 95 27.72 -24.87 -27.42
CA LEU A 95 26.61 -23.95 -27.17
C LEU A 95 26.86 -23.02 -25.97
N ALA A 96 27.70 -23.43 -25.02
CA ALA A 96 28.10 -22.65 -23.85
C ALA A 96 29.59 -22.29 -23.86
N ASN A 97 30.26 -22.45 -25.00
CA ASN A 97 31.64 -22.00 -25.17
C ASN A 97 31.65 -20.48 -25.27
N SER A 98 32.29 -19.80 -24.31
CA SER A 98 32.34 -18.34 -24.24
C SER A 98 32.93 -17.69 -25.50
N ALA A 99 33.88 -18.36 -26.17
CA ALA A 99 34.52 -17.84 -27.38
C ALA A 99 33.62 -17.88 -28.63
N GLU A 100 32.59 -18.74 -28.64
CA GLU A 100 31.68 -18.93 -29.77
C GLU A 100 30.26 -18.47 -29.47
N LEU A 101 30.01 -18.03 -28.22
CA LEU A 101 28.70 -17.69 -27.71
C LEU A 101 28.05 -16.56 -28.52
N GLU A 102 28.78 -15.46 -28.77
CA GLU A 102 28.25 -14.34 -29.58
C GLU A 102 27.95 -14.78 -31.01
N THR A 103 28.84 -15.56 -31.64
CA THR A 103 28.65 -16.06 -33.01
C THR A 103 27.40 -16.93 -33.09
N ILE A 104 27.28 -17.95 -32.23
CA ILE A 104 26.16 -18.91 -32.27
C ILE A 104 24.83 -18.23 -31.91
N TRP A 105 24.83 -17.38 -30.88
CA TRP A 105 23.58 -16.88 -30.30
C TRP A 105 23.12 -15.53 -30.83
N LEU A 106 24.05 -14.64 -31.20
CA LEU A 106 23.73 -13.25 -31.57
C LEU A 106 23.82 -12.97 -33.07
N THR A 107 24.53 -13.78 -33.86
CA THR A 107 24.78 -13.48 -35.29
C THR A 107 23.95 -14.30 -36.29
N ILE A 108 23.60 -15.54 -35.96
CA ILE A 108 23.03 -16.48 -36.95
C ILE A 108 21.49 -16.40 -36.96
N PRO A 109 20.86 -15.99 -38.09
CA PRO A 109 19.41 -15.85 -38.17
C PRO A 109 18.70 -17.20 -38.15
N VAL A 110 17.51 -17.24 -37.55
CA VAL A 110 16.70 -18.45 -37.45
C VAL A 110 15.43 -18.31 -38.31
N PRO A 111 15.40 -18.92 -39.52
CA PRO A 111 14.20 -18.96 -40.32
C PRO A 111 13.21 -19.98 -39.79
N THR A 112 11.95 -19.59 -39.67
CA THR A 112 10.83 -20.50 -39.40
C THR A 112 9.79 -20.38 -40.51
N LYS A 113 8.91 -21.39 -40.65
CA LYS A 113 7.87 -21.40 -41.69
C LYS A 113 6.95 -20.17 -41.68
N LYS A 114 6.87 -19.44 -40.55
CA LYS A 114 5.97 -18.29 -40.36
C LYS A 114 6.69 -16.96 -40.09
N ARG A 115 7.95 -16.99 -39.62
CA ARG A 115 8.68 -15.82 -39.09
C ARG A 115 10.20 -16.00 -39.23
N GLN A 116 10.92 -14.92 -39.47
CA GLN A 116 12.39 -14.89 -39.40
C GLN A 116 12.80 -14.19 -38.10
N TYR A 117 13.59 -14.89 -37.28
CA TYR A 117 14.19 -14.31 -36.08
C TYR A 117 15.59 -13.83 -36.42
N SER A 118 15.97 -12.66 -35.90
CA SER A 118 17.27 -12.03 -36.16
C SER A 118 18.43 -12.92 -35.72
N ASN A 119 18.29 -13.65 -34.62
CA ASN A 119 19.25 -14.64 -34.16
C ASN A 119 18.64 -15.69 -33.23
N LEU A 120 19.45 -16.70 -32.86
CA LEU A 120 19.05 -17.78 -31.95
C LEU A 120 18.65 -17.26 -30.57
N PHE A 121 19.26 -16.18 -30.07
CA PHE A 121 18.90 -15.58 -28.78
C PHE A 121 17.49 -14.99 -28.78
N ILE A 122 17.09 -14.23 -29.81
CA ILE A 122 15.70 -13.73 -29.91
C ILE A 122 14.71 -14.89 -30.10
N TYR A 123 15.10 -15.92 -30.86
CA TYR A 123 14.32 -17.15 -30.98
C TYR A 123 14.14 -17.83 -29.61
N SER A 124 15.20 -17.92 -28.81
CA SER A 124 15.15 -18.58 -27.50
C SER A 124 14.29 -17.85 -26.50
N LEU A 125 14.24 -16.51 -26.53
CA LEU A 125 13.32 -15.73 -25.69
C LEU A 125 11.85 -16.00 -26.06
N SER A 126 11.54 -16.07 -27.36
CA SER A 126 10.18 -16.34 -27.85
C SER A 126 9.73 -17.80 -27.66
N HIS A 127 10.68 -18.73 -27.50
CA HIS A 127 10.45 -20.17 -27.39
C HIS A 127 11.08 -20.76 -26.13
N TYR A 128 11.14 -19.97 -25.05
CA TYR A 128 11.91 -20.25 -23.84
C TYR A 128 11.66 -21.66 -23.29
N ASN A 129 10.40 -22.06 -23.11
CA ASN A 129 10.07 -23.38 -22.57
C ASN A 129 10.52 -24.54 -23.47
N SER A 130 10.49 -24.37 -24.78
CA SER A 130 10.90 -25.41 -25.74
C SER A 130 12.42 -25.54 -25.79
N ILE A 131 13.13 -24.42 -25.79
CA ILE A 131 14.60 -24.38 -25.79
C ILE A 131 15.16 -24.85 -24.44
N ARG A 132 14.56 -24.42 -23.33
CA ARG A 132 14.91 -24.87 -21.97
C ARG A 132 14.74 -26.39 -21.82
N LYS A 133 13.73 -27.00 -22.44
CA LYS A 133 13.56 -28.46 -22.47
C LYS A 133 14.61 -29.16 -23.31
N ALA A 134 15.03 -28.56 -24.42
CA ALA A 134 16.08 -29.13 -25.26
C ALA A 134 17.45 -29.07 -24.56
N LEU A 135 17.80 -27.94 -23.94
CA LEU A 135 19.13 -27.71 -23.35
C LEU A 135 19.27 -28.13 -21.88
N GLY A 136 18.17 -28.17 -21.14
CA GLY A 136 18.16 -28.25 -19.67
C GLY A 136 18.31 -26.86 -19.01
N SER A 137 17.79 -26.71 -17.79
CA SER A 137 17.77 -25.42 -17.06
C SER A 137 19.16 -24.86 -16.82
N ASN A 138 20.07 -25.67 -16.27
CA ASN A 138 21.38 -25.19 -15.82
C ASN A 138 22.23 -24.65 -16.98
N LEU A 139 22.17 -25.31 -18.14
CA LEU A 139 22.89 -24.86 -19.34
C LEU A 139 22.28 -23.56 -19.88
N MET A 140 20.95 -23.46 -19.89
CA MET A 140 20.24 -22.27 -20.33
C MET A 140 20.56 -21.05 -19.47
N ASP A 141 20.54 -21.22 -18.14
CA ASP A 141 20.81 -20.15 -17.18
C ASP A 141 22.26 -19.65 -17.31
N ASN A 142 23.23 -20.55 -17.52
CA ASN A 142 24.63 -20.18 -17.74
C ASN A 142 24.82 -19.39 -19.05
N ILE A 143 24.13 -19.79 -20.13
CA ILE A 143 24.18 -19.09 -21.41
C ILE A 143 23.57 -17.70 -21.27
N TYR A 144 22.39 -17.59 -20.65
CA TYR A 144 21.75 -16.30 -20.41
C TYR A 144 22.59 -15.39 -19.50
N LYS A 145 23.20 -15.93 -18.44
CA LYS A 145 24.10 -15.15 -17.58
C LYS A 145 25.26 -14.50 -18.35
N GLN A 146 25.77 -15.15 -19.40
CA GLN A 146 26.84 -14.60 -20.24
C GLN A 146 26.32 -13.65 -21.32
N LEU A 147 25.15 -13.93 -21.92
CA LEU A 147 24.58 -13.12 -22.99
C LEU A 147 23.91 -11.83 -22.49
N PHE A 148 23.31 -11.84 -21.31
CA PHE A 148 22.67 -10.68 -20.71
C PHE A 148 23.74 -9.70 -20.22
N THR A 149 24.10 -8.75 -21.08
CA THR A 149 25.00 -7.64 -20.78
C THR A 149 24.31 -6.32 -21.13
N VAL A 150 24.81 -5.20 -20.62
CA VAL A 150 24.33 -3.85 -20.98
C VAL A 150 24.37 -3.62 -22.50
N LYS A 151 25.44 -4.11 -23.15
CA LYS A 151 25.60 -4.07 -24.62
C LYS A 151 24.46 -4.82 -25.30
N THR A 152 24.19 -6.07 -24.89
CA THR A 152 23.15 -6.91 -25.48
C THR A 152 21.75 -6.32 -25.26
N LEU A 153 21.46 -5.83 -24.05
CA LEU A 153 20.19 -5.19 -23.72
C LEU A 153 19.91 -3.93 -24.56
N SER A 154 20.97 -3.26 -25.01
CA SER A 154 20.89 -2.07 -25.86
C SER A 154 20.79 -2.38 -27.36
N ILE A 155 20.91 -3.64 -27.78
CA ILE A 155 20.80 -4.03 -29.20
C ILE A 155 19.40 -3.72 -29.70
N THR A 156 19.31 -3.16 -30.91
CA THR A 156 18.04 -2.99 -31.60
C THR A 156 17.63 -4.29 -32.27
N ILE A 157 16.43 -4.75 -31.95
CA ILE A 157 15.79 -5.91 -32.57
C ILE A 157 14.64 -5.44 -33.45
N ASN A 158 14.52 -6.04 -34.63
CA ASN A 158 13.35 -5.87 -35.48
C ASN A 158 12.40 -7.04 -35.23
N THR A 159 11.31 -6.76 -34.53
CA THR A 159 10.22 -7.72 -34.33
C THR A 159 8.95 -7.12 -34.89
N PHE A 160 8.36 -7.81 -35.87
CA PHE A 160 7.11 -7.39 -36.53
C PHE A 160 7.20 -6.05 -37.29
N GLY A 161 8.38 -5.68 -37.80
CA GLY A 161 8.57 -4.42 -38.52
C GLY A 161 8.75 -3.21 -37.60
N LEU A 162 8.87 -3.43 -36.29
CA LEU A 162 9.17 -2.40 -35.30
C LEU A 162 10.60 -2.59 -34.79
N GLU A 163 11.42 -1.57 -34.96
CA GLU A 163 12.77 -1.50 -34.40
C GLU A 163 12.69 -1.04 -32.93
N ARG A 164 13.17 -1.88 -32.02
CA ARG A 164 13.15 -1.59 -30.58
C ARG A 164 14.33 -2.21 -29.87
N SER A 165 14.73 -1.67 -28.72
CA SER A 165 15.81 -2.31 -27.94
C SER A 165 15.39 -3.71 -27.45
N LEU A 166 16.36 -4.60 -27.26
CA LEU A 166 16.10 -5.89 -26.63
C LEU A 166 15.49 -5.72 -25.24
N PHE A 167 15.98 -4.73 -24.48
CA PHE A 167 15.43 -4.42 -23.17
C PHE A 167 13.94 -4.06 -23.24
N TYR A 168 13.52 -3.34 -24.29
CA TYR A 168 12.11 -3.07 -24.53
C TYR A 168 11.31 -4.34 -24.78
N PHE A 169 11.80 -5.23 -25.64
CA PHE A 169 11.15 -6.51 -25.93
C PHE A 169 10.96 -7.37 -24.67
N LEU A 170 11.95 -7.37 -23.78
CA LEU A 170 11.90 -8.12 -22.53
C LEU A 170 10.90 -7.57 -21.51
N CYS A 171 10.41 -6.34 -21.69
CA CYS A 171 9.42 -5.71 -20.81
C CYS A 171 8.01 -5.72 -21.40
N GLU A 172 7.76 -6.35 -22.56
CA GLU A 172 6.45 -6.32 -23.23
C GLU A 172 5.48 -7.38 -22.76
N ASP A 173 5.95 -8.59 -22.48
CA ASP A 173 5.11 -9.72 -22.13
C ASP A 173 5.57 -10.38 -20.82
N GLU A 174 4.64 -11.07 -20.17
CA GLU A 174 4.84 -11.69 -18.85
C GLU A 174 5.99 -12.71 -18.86
N VAL A 175 6.11 -13.50 -19.95
CA VAL A 175 7.12 -14.56 -20.05
C VAL A 175 8.53 -13.97 -20.19
N THR A 176 8.70 -12.96 -21.05
CA THR A 176 10.01 -12.31 -21.23
C THR A 176 10.39 -11.45 -20.03
N THR A 177 9.41 -10.85 -19.36
CA THR A 177 9.58 -10.12 -18.10
C THR A 177 10.06 -11.05 -16.98
N ASP A 178 9.49 -12.25 -16.87
CA ASP A 178 9.93 -13.27 -15.90
C ASP A 178 11.35 -13.75 -16.16
N ILE A 179 11.73 -13.94 -17.43
CA ILE A 179 13.10 -14.29 -17.82
C ILE A 179 14.06 -13.19 -17.39
N LEU A 180 13.76 -11.93 -17.71
CA LEU A 180 14.59 -10.78 -17.32
C LEU A 180 14.74 -10.68 -15.80
N HIS A 181 13.64 -10.79 -15.06
CA HIS A 181 13.66 -10.79 -13.59
C HIS A 181 14.54 -11.92 -13.03
N HIS A 182 14.40 -13.15 -13.55
CA HIS A 182 15.26 -14.26 -13.13
C HIS A 182 16.74 -13.97 -13.38
N GLN A 183 17.10 -13.43 -14.55
CA GLN A 183 18.49 -13.11 -14.87
C GLN A 183 19.05 -11.98 -14.00
N LEU A 184 18.27 -10.93 -13.73
CA LEU A 184 18.67 -9.83 -12.84
C LEU A 184 18.85 -10.31 -11.40
N LYS A 185 18.00 -11.23 -10.93
CA LYS A 185 18.12 -11.85 -9.60
C LYS A 185 19.42 -12.64 -9.43
N HIS A 186 19.84 -13.37 -10.46
CA HIS A 186 21.02 -14.23 -10.40
C HIS A 186 22.31 -13.57 -10.93
N THR A 187 22.22 -12.33 -11.39
CA THR A 187 23.34 -11.54 -11.94
C THR A 187 23.32 -10.12 -11.37
N PRO A 188 23.64 -9.93 -10.07
CA PRO A 188 23.52 -8.64 -9.42
C PRO A 188 24.38 -7.56 -10.09
N ASP A 189 25.56 -7.91 -10.63
CA ASP A 189 26.45 -6.97 -11.33
C ASP A 189 25.85 -6.39 -12.62
N LEU A 190 25.01 -7.17 -13.32
CA LEU A 190 24.26 -6.66 -14.48
C LEU A 190 23.29 -5.57 -14.03
N LEU A 191 22.56 -5.81 -12.95
CA LEU A 191 21.61 -4.83 -12.40
C LEU A 191 22.30 -3.50 -12.05
N LYS A 192 23.55 -3.53 -11.55
CA LYS A 192 24.35 -2.32 -11.22
C LYS A 192 24.78 -1.53 -12.45
N SER A 193 25.03 -2.23 -13.55
CA SER A 193 25.67 -1.69 -14.75
C SER A 193 24.68 -1.14 -15.77
N ILE A 194 23.38 -1.46 -15.66
CA ILE A 194 22.35 -0.86 -16.51
C ILE A 194 22.29 0.66 -16.28
N PRO A 195 22.54 1.49 -17.31
CA PRO A 195 22.53 2.94 -17.15
C PRO A 195 21.11 3.48 -17.00
N THR A 196 21.00 4.61 -16.29
CA THR A 196 19.75 5.37 -16.12
C THR A 196 18.98 5.55 -17.42
N SER A 197 19.68 5.94 -18.49
CA SER A 197 19.11 6.19 -19.82
C SER A 197 18.34 5.01 -20.40
N LEU A 198 18.72 3.78 -20.05
CA LEU A 198 18.05 2.57 -20.53
C LEU A 198 16.78 2.28 -19.71
N TRP A 199 16.76 2.57 -18.41
CA TRP A 199 15.58 2.43 -17.56
C TRP A 199 14.46 3.39 -17.96
N ILE A 200 14.81 4.63 -18.30
CA ILE A 200 13.87 5.68 -18.72
C ILE A 200 13.59 5.72 -20.22
N ALA A 201 14.27 4.87 -21.01
CA ALA A 201 14.05 4.83 -22.44
C ALA A 201 12.54 4.65 -22.69
N LYS A 202 11.96 5.57 -23.46
CA LYS A 202 10.54 5.50 -23.77
C LYS A 202 10.33 4.53 -24.91
N ALA A 203 9.20 3.83 -24.88
CA ALA A 203 8.72 3.06 -26.01
C ALA A 203 8.72 3.92 -27.28
N ALA A 204 9.62 3.64 -28.24
CA ALA A 204 9.71 4.40 -29.48
C ALA A 204 8.48 4.18 -30.38
N HIS A 205 7.83 3.02 -30.24
CA HIS A 205 6.68 2.61 -31.05
C HIS A 205 5.57 2.04 -30.17
N GLY A 206 4.42 2.70 -30.20
CA GLY A 206 3.21 2.38 -29.45
C GLY A 206 2.41 3.67 -29.18
N PRO A 207 1.10 3.60 -28.95
CA PRO A 207 0.32 4.80 -28.63
C PRO A 207 0.68 5.40 -27.24
N VAL A 208 1.53 4.70 -26.48
CA VAL A 208 1.87 4.89 -25.07
C VAL A 208 3.39 5.11 -24.92
N ARG A 209 3.83 6.35 -24.64
CA ARG A 209 5.23 6.70 -24.29
C ARG A 209 5.57 6.40 -22.82
N THR A 210 5.56 5.13 -22.39
CA THR A 210 5.98 4.73 -21.03
C THR A 210 7.46 4.40 -20.99
N SER A 211 8.12 4.62 -19.85
CA SER A 211 9.47 4.07 -19.63
C SER A 211 9.46 2.54 -19.54
N LEU A 212 10.61 1.95 -19.83
CA LEU A 212 10.81 0.51 -19.71
C LEU A 212 10.73 0.03 -18.29
N LEU A 213 11.26 0.80 -17.34
CA LEU A 213 11.15 0.45 -15.93
C LEU A 213 9.70 0.43 -15.46
N PHE A 214 8.85 1.38 -15.89
CA PHE A 214 7.41 1.30 -15.61
C PHE A 214 6.81 -0.03 -16.09
N ARG A 215 7.03 -0.39 -17.36
CA ARG A 215 6.50 -1.64 -17.92
C ARG A 215 7.00 -2.86 -17.15
N LEU A 216 8.28 -2.88 -16.80
CA LEU A 216 8.88 -3.95 -16.01
C LEU A 216 8.26 -4.06 -14.62
N THR A 217 7.98 -2.93 -13.94
CA THR A 217 7.36 -2.95 -12.60
C THR A 217 5.90 -3.40 -12.63
N VAL A 218 5.17 -3.13 -13.72
CA VAL A 218 3.81 -3.61 -13.91
C VAL A 218 3.80 -5.13 -14.19
N GLY A 219 4.72 -5.62 -15.03
CA GLY A 219 4.83 -7.04 -15.35
C GLY A 219 5.49 -7.89 -14.26
N CYS A 220 6.43 -7.33 -13.51
CA CYS A 220 7.14 -8.00 -12.42
C CYS A 220 7.37 -7.04 -11.23
N PRO A 221 6.40 -6.94 -10.29
CA PRO A 221 6.51 -6.06 -9.12
C PRO A 221 7.75 -6.30 -8.26
N ASN A 222 8.20 -7.55 -8.16
CA ASN A 222 9.36 -7.97 -7.35
C ASN A 222 10.70 -7.38 -7.85
N ILE A 223 10.74 -6.81 -9.07
CA ILE A 223 11.95 -6.16 -9.57
C ILE A 223 12.37 -4.99 -8.68
N LEU A 224 11.41 -4.33 -8.04
CA LEU A 224 11.66 -3.20 -7.16
C LEU A 224 12.39 -3.62 -5.90
N ASP A 225 12.00 -4.75 -5.31
CA ASP A 225 12.69 -5.33 -4.16
C ASP A 225 14.12 -5.75 -4.52
N LEU A 226 14.32 -6.26 -5.74
CA LEU A 226 15.64 -6.56 -6.27
C LEU A 226 16.50 -5.30 -6.44
N MET A 227 15.94 -4.22 -7.00
CA MET A 227 16.64 -2.94 -7.15
C MET A 227 16.94 -2.28 -5.80
N ALA A 228 16.03 -2.45 -4.85
CA ALA A 228 16.21 -2.07 -3.45
C ALA A 228 17.38 -2.85 -2.81
N GLN A 229 17.33 -4.17 -2.82
CA GLN A 229 18.36 -5.00 -2.18
C GLN A 229 19.73 -4.88 -2.87
N ALA A 230 19.74 -4.62 -4.17
CA ALA A 230 20.97 -4.41 -4.91
C ALA A 230 21.65 -3.09 -4.52
N ASN A 231 22.96 -3.16 -4.28
CA ASN A 231 23.82 -1.99 -4.02
C ASN A 231 23.38 -1.09 -2.88
N GLN A 232 22.77 -1.65 -1.82
CA GLN A 232 22.26 -0.83 -0.70
C GLN A 232 21.28 0.27 -1.17
N GLY A 233 20.70 0.17 -2.37
CA GLY A 233 19.78 1.16 -2.94
C GLY A 233 20.36 2.08 -4.02
N GLU A 234 21.65 2.02 -4.35
CA GLU A 234 22.25 2.86 -5.41
C GLU A 234 21.59 2.64 -6.80
N ALA A 235 21.08 1.43 -7.07
CA ALA A 235 20.37 1.15 -8.33
C ALA A 235 19.06 1.95 -8.42
N LEU A 236 18.43 2.23 -7.28
CA LEU A 236 17.25 3.10 -7.19
C LEU A 236 17.60 4.59 -7.29
N GLU A 237 18.79 5.02 -6.84
CA GLU A 237 19.28 6.40 -7.04
C GLU A 237 19.48 6.76 -8.52
N LYS A 238 19.85 5.76 -9.33
CA LYS A 238 20.00 5.91 -10.77
C LYS A 238 18.67 6.03 -11.51
N ILE A 239 17.53 5.80 -10.85
CA ILE A 239 16.22 6.03 -11.46
C ILE A 239 15.87 7.50 -11.24
N PRO A 240 15.61 8.29 -12.29
CA PRO A 240 15.15 9.65 -12.15
C PRO A 240 13.66 9.56 -11.80
N LEU A 241 13.41 9.28 -10.52
CA LEU A 241 12.07 9.23 -9.93
C LEU A 241 11.25 10.48 -10.25
N MET A 242 11.92 11.57 -10.64
CA MET A 242 11.33 12.82 -11.08
C MET A 242 10.71 12.79 -12.47
N GLU A 243 11.35 12.12 -13.43
CA GLU A 243 10.85 12.03 -14.81
C GLU A 243 9.59 11.16 -14.88
N TRP A 244 9.40 10.29 -13.89
CA TRP A 244 8.26 9.39 -13.79
C TRP A 244 6.92 10.11 -13.66
N PHE A 245 6.88 11.33 -13.13
CA PHE A 245 5.63 12.10 -13.11
C PHE A 245 5.25 12.70 -14.47
N GLU A 246 6.22 12.83 -15.37
CA GLU A 246 6.03 13.36 -16.73
C GLU A 246 5.75 12.26 -17.76
N GLU A 247 5.93 10.99 -17.37
CA GLU A 247 5.60 9.80 -18.15
C GLU A 247 4.08 9.57 -18.19
N TYR A 248 3.36 10.49 -18.83
CA TYR A 248 1.97 10.26 -19.18
C TYR A 248 1.89 9.43 -20.44
N THR A 249 1.00 8.45 -20.44
CA THR A 249 0.62 7.74 -21.65
C THR A 249 -0.86 7.79 -21.87
N ILE A 250 -1.23 8.48 -22.94
CA ILE A 250 -2.58 8.45 -23.49
C ILE A 250 -2.65 7.22 -24.40
N ALA A 251 -2.79 6.03 -23.82
CA ALA A 251 -3.53 4.99 -24.53
C ALA A 251 -4.11 3.94 -23.58
N GLU A 252 -5.22 3.39 -24.05
CA GLU A 252 -5.82 2.16 -23.53
C GLU A 252 -6.21 2.21 -22.05
N GLU A 253 -7.08 3.17 -21.72
CA GLU A 253 -8.07 3.03 -20.63
C GLU A 253 -7.56 2.93 -19.18
N ALA A 254 -6.24 2.84 -18.95
CA ALA A 254 -5.56 2.95 -17.67
C ALA A 254 -4.50 4.06 -17.75
N ARG A 255 -4.72 5.17 -17.04
CA ARG A 255 -3.82 6.33 -16.99
C ARG A 255 -3.11 6.30 -15.64
N MET A 256 -1.98 5.65 -15.51
CA MET A 256 -1.31 5.57 -14.21
C MET A 256 0.13 6.02 -14.32
N THR A 257 0.48 7.04 -13.53
CA THR A 257 1.87 7.44 -13.35
C THR A 257 2.64 6.28 -12.71
N PRO A 258 3.92 6.11 -13.07
CA PRO A 258 4.80 5.14 -12.42
C PRO A 258 4.75 5.19 -10.89
N TRP A 259 4.72 6.37 -10.28
CA TRP A 259 4.59 6.48 -8.83
C TRP A 259 3.32 5.83 -8.28
N VAL A 260 2.16 6.12 -8.85
CA VAL A 260 0.92 5.46 -8.41
C VAL A 260 0.99 3.96 -8.65
N ALA A 261 1.56 3.52 -9.77
CA ALA A 261 1.75 2.10 -10.06
C ALA A 261 2.64 1.40 -9.04
N LEU A 262 3.78 2.00 -8.69
CA LEU A 262 4.70 1.50 -7.68
C LEU A 262 4.00 1.33 -6.34
N MET A 263 3.31 2.37 -5.89
CA MET A 263 2.67 2.37 -4.57
C MET A 263 1.58 1.31 -4.47
N LEU A 264 0.94 0.96 -5.59
CA LEU A 264 -0.13 -0.03 -5.67
C LEU A 264 0.33 -1.42 -6.13
N ALA A 265 1.55 -1.58 -6.65
CA ALA A 265 2.02 -2.84 -7.26
C ALA A 265 1.99 -4.02 -6.27
N PRO A 266 2.39 -3.87 -4.99
CA PRO A 266 2.30 -4.94 -3.99
C PRO A 266 0.86 -5.41 -3.74
N PHE A 267 -0.09 -4.47 -3.79
CA PHE A 267 -1.53 -4.77 -3.63
C PHE A 267 -2.13 -5.48 -4.85
N LYS A 268 -1.62 -5.21 -6.07
CA LYS A 268 -2.00 -5.95 -7.28
C LYS A 268 -1.49 -7.39 -7.26
N ALA A 269 -0.25 -7.60 -6.82
CA ALA A 269 0.38 -8.92 -6.79
C ALA A 269 -0.32 -9.86 -5.80
N LYS A 270 -0.79 -9.34 -4.66
CA LYS A 270 -1.40 -10.13 -3.60
C LYS A 270 -2.59 -9.40 -2.92
N PRO A 271 -3.76 -9.35 -3.58
CA PRO A 271 -4.92 -8.55 -3.13
C PRO A 271 -5.59 -9.04 -1.83
N HIS A 272 -5.19 -10.20 -1.30
CA HIS A 272 -5.82 -10.84 -0.13
C HIS A 272 -4.93 -10.83 1.12
N LEU A 273 -3.69 -10.35 1.04
CA LEU A 273 -2.77 -10.39 2.19
C LEU A 273 -2.99 -9.19 3.11
N GLN A 274 -3.19 -9.49 4.39
CA GLN A 274 -3.15 -8.50 5.47
C GLN A 274 -1.71 -7.96 5.68
N ASP A 275 -0.70 -8.67 5.17
CA ASP A 275 0.73 -8.37 5.34
C ASP A 275 1.36 -7.68 4.10
N VAL A 276 0.58 -6.90 3.34
CA VAL A 276 1.16 -6.09 2.24
C VAL A 276 2.14 -5.05 2.78
N GLU A 277 1.97 -4.63 4.04
CA GLU A 277 2.89 -3.70 4.72
C GLU A 277 4.32 -4.26 4.74
N GLU A 278 4.55 -5.54 5.07
CA GLU A 278 5.90 -6.14 5.09
C GLU A 278 6.56 -6.17 3.70
N LEU A 279 5.78 -6.47 2.65
CA LEU A 279 6.27 -6.47 1.27
C LEU A 279 6.62 -5.06 0.80
N THR A 280 5.80 -4.07 1.17
CA THR A 280 6.06 -2.67 0.84
C THR A 280 7.21 -2.09 1.67
N GLN A 281 7.49 -2.62 2.86
CA GLN A 281 8.39 -2.00 3.82
C GLN A 281 9.82 -1.86 3.29
N SER A 282 10.40 -2.89 2.67
CA SER A 282 11.76 -2.83 2.11
C SER A 282 11.86 -1.74 1.04
N PHE A 283 10.91 -1.73 0.11
CA PHE A 283 10.87 -0.79 -1.00
C PHE A 283 10.68 0.65 -0.52
N TYR A 284 9.67 0.91 0.32
CA TYR A 284 9.41 2.24 0.83
C TYR A 284 10.50 2.71 1.79
N ASN A 285 11.12 1.84 2.60
CA ASN A 285 12.26 2.20 3.43
C ASN A 285 13.44 2.64 2.57
N GLN A 286 13.61 2.06 1.38
CA GLN A 286 14.66 2.46 0.47
C GLN A 286 14.35 3.78 -0.20
N ILE A 287 13.13 3.98 -0.73
CA ILE A 287 12.70 5.32 -1.19
C ILE A 287 12.84 6.35 -0.06
N TYR A 288 12.50 5.96 1.17
CA TYR A 288 12.64 6.79 2.35
C TYR A 288 14.12 7.11 2.64
N TYR A 289 15.03 6.15 2.55
CA TYR A 289 16.47 6.37 2.72
C TYR A 289 17.04 7.28 1.63
N LEU A 290 16.71 7.02 0.36
CA LEU A 290 17.14 7.82 -0.79
C LEU A 290 16.56 9.23 -0.78
N SER A 291 15.32 9.38 -0.31
CA SER A 291 14.70 10.69 -0.07
C SER A 291 15.33 11.48 1.08
N GLY A 292 16.25 10.83 1.82
CA GLY A 292 17.12 11.43 2.80
C GLY A 292 17.98 12.54 2.22
N SER A 293 18.58 12.26 1.08
CA SER A 293 19.54 13.11 0.38
C SER A 293 18.83 14.14 -0.50
N ILE A 294 17.69 13.79 -1.10
CA ILE A 294 16.95 14.63 -2.05
C ILE A 294 15.45 14.48 -1.73
N PRO A 295 14.70 15.53 -1.32
CA PRO A 295 13.26 15.39 -1.13
C PRO A 295 12.61 14.79 -2.37
N PRO A 296 11.56 13.95 -2.25
CA PRO A 296 10.84 13.52 -3.43
C PRO A 296 10.18 14.78 -4.01
N SER A 297 10.70 15.31 -5.11
CA SER A 297 10.31 16.63 -5.62
C SER A 297 9.02 16.59 -6.44
N PHE A 298 8.04 15.79 -6.01
CA PHE A 298 6.70 15.96 -6.54
C PHE A 298 6.08 17.27 -6.04
N SER A 299 5.34 17.92 -6.93
CA SER A 299 4.53 19.11 -6.68
C SER A 299 3.16 18.73 -6.09
N PRO A 300 2.48 19.64 -5.37
CA PRO A 300 1.09 19.46 -4.95
C PRO A 300 0.16 19.04 -6.09
N GLU A 301 0.37 19.59 -7.29
CA GLU A 301 -0.39 19.28 -8.49
C GLU A 301 -0.17 17.82 -8.93
N GLN A 302 1.04 17.28 -8.78
CA GLN A 302 1.34 15.87 -9.05
C GLN A 302 0.72 14.94 -8.00
N LEU A 303 0.64 15.36 -6.73
CA LEU A 303 -0.05 14.60 -5.67
C LEU A 303 -1.55 14.48 -5.92
N CYS A 304 -2.16 15.54 -6.46
CA CYS A 304 -3.59 15.65 -6.71
C CYS A 304 -3.99 15.14 -8.11
N ARG A 305 -3.02 14.89 -9.00
CA ARG A 305 -3.30 14.45 -10.36
C ARG A 305 -4.05 13.11 -10.35
N GLU A 306 -5.16 13.05 -11.08
CA GLU A 306 -5.94 11.83 -11.23
C GLU A 306 -5.24 10.81 -12.13
N ASN A 307 -5.19 9.59 -11.62
CA ASN A 307 -4.75 8.39 -12.32
C ASN A 307 -5.93 7.42 -12.39
N PHE A 308 -6.00 6.63 -13.44
CA PHE A 308 -7.06 5.67 -13.67
C PHE A 308 -6.48 4.25 -13.68
N MET A 309 -6.97 3.42 -12.78
CA MET A 309 -6.62 2.01 -12.68
C MET A 309 -7.83 1.15 -13.04
N VAL A 310 -7.64 0.17 -13.91
CA VAL A 310 -8.65 -0.87 -14.16
C VAL A 310 -8.49 -1.95 -13.09
N ILE A 311 -9.54 -2.16 -12.31
CA ILE A 311 -9.62 -3.25 -11.32
C ILE A 311 -10.16 -4.51 -12.03
N ARG A 312 -9.96 -5.70 -11.46
CA ARG A 312 -10.62 -6.94 -11.91
C ARG A 312 -12.12 -6.64 -12.14
N GLU A 313 -12.67 -7.11 -13.26
CA GLU A 313 -14.02 -6.81 -13.80
C GLU A 313 -14.15 -5.57 -14.71
N GLY A 314 -13.05 -4.88 -15.05
CA GLY A 314 -13.09 -3.77 -16.02
C GLY A 314 -13.57 -2.43 -15.44
N THR A 315 -13.83 -2.39 -14.12
CA THR A 315 -14.20 -1.14 -13.43
C THR A 315 -12.99 -0.22 -13.33
N LYS A 316 -13.13 1.01 -13.85
CA LYS A 316 -12.12 2.07 -13.73
C LYS A 316 -12.24 2.78 -12.39
N CYS A 317 -11.17 2.80 -11.62
CA CYS A 317 -11.05 3.57 -10.38
C CYS A 317 -10.12 4.77 -10.59
N SER A 318 -10.55 5.95 -10.14
CA SER A 318 -9.75 7.17 -10.13
C SER A 318 -8.96 7.24 -8.82
N ILE A 319 -7.65 7.37 -8.89
CA ILE A 319 -6.75 7.41 -7.75
C ILE A 319 -5.68 8.47 -7.95
N THR A 320 -5.31 9.20 -6.91
CA THR A 320 -4.19 10.15 -6.97
C THR A 320 -2.96 9.59 -6.27
N LEU A 321 -1.78 10.23 -6.46
CA LEU A 321 -0.60 9.83 -5.70
C LEU A 321 -0.80 10.05 -4.19
N LEU A 322 -1.51 11.11 -3.79
CA LEU A 322 -1.86 11.33 -2.39
C LEU A 322 -2.55 10.11 -1.78
N HIS A 323 -3.55 9.57 -2.47
CA HIS A 323 -4.26 8.36 -2.04
C HIS A 323 -3.34 7.13 -2.01
N ALA A 324 -2.53 6.95 -3.06
CA ALA A 324 -1.66 5.79 -3.17
C ALA A 324 -0.58 5.77 -2.07
N LEU A 325 -0.01 6.93 -1.71
CA LEU A 325 0.92 7.07 -0.59
C LEU A 325 0.24 6.77 0.74
N LEU A 326 -0.97 7.26 0.95
CA LEU A 326 -1.69 7.10 2.21
C LEU A 326 -2.35 5.73 2.36
N PHE A 327 -2.22 4.86 1.37
CA PHE A 327 -2.66 3.48 1.49
C PHE A 327 -1.72 2.61 2.33
N SER A 328 -0.51 3.10 2.65
CA SER A 328 0.46 2.42 3.52
C SER A 328 1.03 3.35 4.59
N ARG A 329 1.47 2.76 5.70
CA ARG A 329 2.14 3.46 6.79
C ARG A 329 3.42 4.15 6.30
N GLU A 330 4.20 3.48 5.47
CA GLU A 330 5.47 3.99 4.96
C GLU A 330 5.25 5.14 3.97
N GLY A 331 4.22 5.06 3.12
CA GLY A 331 3.85 6.16 2.24
C GLY A 331 3.34 7.38 3.03
N CYS A 332 2.64 7.17 4.14
CA CYS A 332 2.31 8.25 5.08
C CYS A 332 3.56 8.90 5.68
N LYS A 333 4.58 8.12 6.09
CA LYS A 333 5.87 8.65 6.57
C LYS A 333 6.58 9.46 5.48
N LEU A 334 6.55 8.99 4.23
CA LEU A 334 7.14 9.69 3.09
C LEU A 334 6.44 11.03 2.83
N LEU A 335 5.10 11.05 2.83
CA LEU A 335 4.32 12.29 2.67
C LEU A 335 4.62 13.28 3.81
N LYS A 336 4.66 12.80 5.06
CA LYS A 336 5.00 13.63 6.22
C LYS A 336 6.37 14.29 6.03
N ARG A 337 7.39 13.51 5.67
CA ARG A 337 8.74 14.03 5.45
C ARG A 337 8.78 15.09 4.34
N TRP A 338 8.03 14.87 3.27
CA TRP A 338 7.93 15.85 2.18
C TRP A 338 7.26 17.14 2.64
N LEU A 339 6.16 17.05 3.40
CA LEU A 339 5.49 18.22 4.00
C LEU A 339 6.36 18.92 5.05
N ASP A 340 7.19 18.19 5.80
CA ASP A 340 8.15 18.76 6.74
C ASP A 340 9.22 19.60 6.02
N LYS A 341 9.61 19.20 4.80
CA LYS A 341 10.56 19.94 3.95
C LYS A 341 9.90 21.07 3.14
N ASN A 342 8.60 20.98 2.85
CA ASN A 342 7.84 21.93 2.02
C ASN A 342 6.50 22.29 2.70
N PRO A 343 6.50 22.97 3.86
CA PRO A 343 5.29 23.19 4.65
C PRO A 343 4.19 23.96 3.90
N GLU A 344 4.56 24.90 3.04
CA GLU A 344 3.65 25.68 2.20
C GLU A 344 2.90 24.84 1.16
N SER A 345 3.39 23.62 0.89
CA SER A 345 2.75 22.72 -0.05
C SER A 345 1.45 22.12 0.47
N LEU A 346 1.25 22.09 1.80
CA LEU A 346 0.00 21.62 2.40
C LEU A 346 -1.20 22.48 1.95
N ALA A 347 -1.00 23.80 1.91
CA ALA A 347 -2.00 24.78 1.50
C ALA A 347 -2.36 24.70 0.01
N LYS A 348 -1.49 24.07 -0.79
CA LYS A 348 -1.67 23.91 -2.25
C LYS A 348 -2.39 22.61 -2.62
N ILE A 349 -2.68 21.72 -1.66
CA ILE A 349 -3.44 20.50 -1.88
C ILE A 349 -4.91 20.77 -1.51
N PRO A 350 -5.83 20.93 -2.47
CA PRO A 350 -7.20 21.33 -2.16
C PRO A 350 -7.90 20.37 -1.20
N LEU A 351 -8.80 20.92 -0.37
CA LEU A 351 -9.50 20.17 0.67
C LEU A 351 -10.27 18.95 0.11
N GLU A 352 -10.86 19.07 -1.08
CA GLU A 352 -11.60 17.99 -1.72
C GLU A 352 -10.75 16.74 -1.95
N TYR A 353 -9.43 16.87 -2.14
CA TYR A 353 -8.55 15.72 -2.31
C TYR A 353 -8.34 14.95 -1.01
N TRP A 354 -8.35 15.62 0.14
CA TRP A 354 -8.25 14.96 1.45
C TRP A 354 -9.52 14.18 1.80
N LEU A 355 -10.67 14.62 1.27
CA LEU A 355 -11.99 14.05 1.51
C LEU A 355 -12.47 13.12 0.39
N LYS A 356 -11.69 13.00 -0.70
CA LYS A 356 -12.08 12.22 -1.85
C LYS A 356 -12.12 10.73 -1.50
N GLU A 357 -13.26 10.11 -1.73
CA GLU A 357 -13.41 8.66 -1.54
C GLU A 357 -12.79 7.92 -2.73
N THR A 358 -11.90 6.98 -2.44
CA THR A 358 -11.32 6.10 -3.44
C THR A 358 -11.61 4.64 -3.08
N ARG A 359 -12.18 3.89 -4.04
CA ARG A 359 -12.50 2.47 -3.86
C ARG A 359 -11.37 1.59 -4.40
N LEU A 360 -10.60 0.97 -3.51
CA LEU A 360 -9.50 0.07 -3.86
C LEU A 360 -9.62 -1.23 -3.09
N PHE A 361 -9.41 -2.36 -3.78
CA PHE A 361 -9.26 -3.68 -3.14
C PHE A 361 -10.36 -4.00 -2.12
N ASN A 362 -11.62 -3.73 -2.48
CA ASN A 362 -12.83 -3.90 -1.65
C ASN A 362 -12.97 -2.94 -0.46
N GLN A 363 -12.19 -1.87 -0.43
CA GLN A 363 -12.24 -0.83 0.61
C GLN A 363 -12.55 0.52 -0.02
N THR A 364 -13.28 1.36 0.70
CA THR A 364 -13.51 2.76 0.31
C THR A 364 -12.92 3.62 1.41
N LEU A 365 -11.85 4.34 1.09
CA LEU A 365 -11.12 5.18 2.04
C LEU A 365 -10.82 6.54 1.42
N THR A 366 -10.79 7.55 2.30
CA THR A 366 -10.27 8.88 2.03
C THR A 366 -8.84 9.02 2.55
N PRO A 367 -8.04 9.95 2.00
CA PRO A 367 -6.74 10.30 2.56
C PRO A 367 -6.81 10.70 4.04
N LEU A 368 -7.91 11.36 4.44
CA LEU A 368 -8.14 11.72 5.85
C LEU A 368 -8.30 10.49 6.75
N GLU A 369 -9.10 9.49 6.35
CA GLU A 369 -9.24 8.23 7.09
C GLU A 369 -7.90 7.49 7.20
N SER A 370 -7.15 7.43 6.11
CA SER A 370 -5.81 6.83 6.11
C SER A 370 -4.88 7.51 7.11
N LEU A 371 -4.82 8.84 7.14
CA LEU A 371 -4.03 9.59 8.12
C LEU A 371 -4.46 9.30 9.57
N ALA A 372 -5.76 9.11 9.81
CA ALA A 372 -6.29 8.75 11.11
C ALA A 372 -5.90 7.35 11.56
N PHE A 373 -5.95 6.37 10.66
CA PHE A 373 -5.54 4.99 10.98
C PHE A 373 -4.05 4.87 11.23
N GLU A 374 -3.23 5.66 10.52
CA GLU A 374 -1.78 5.68 10.73
C GLU A 374 -1.34 6.55 11.92
N GLY A 375 -2.27 7.29 12.54
CA GLY A 375 -1.96 8.22 13.62
C GLY A 375 -0.92 9.25 13.17
N SER A 376 -1.22 9.98 12.09
CA SER A 376 -0.28 10.91 11.48
C SER A 376 -0.41 12.34 12.06
N PRO A 377 0.71 13.00 12.41
CA PRO A 377 0.70 14.40 12.88
C PRO A 377 0.33 15.40 11.78
N ILE A 378 0.13 14.94 10.54
CA ILE A 378 -0.43 15.76 9.45
C ILE A 378 -1.86 16.19 9.79
N LEU A 379 -2.62 15.39 10.56
CA LEU A 379 -3.99 15.69 10.95
C LEU A 379 -4.15 17.05 11.63
N ASP A 380 -3.28 17.37 12.59
CA ASP A 380 -3.33 18.66 13.29
C ASP A 380 -3.05 19.84 12.36
N ARG A 381 -2.15 19.63 11.39
CA ARG A 381 -1.85 20.64 10.36
C ARG A 381 -3.02 20.84 9.41
N LEU A 382 -3.77 19.78 9.10
CA LEU A 382 -4.98 19.89 8.28
C LEU A 382 -6.07 20.70 8.98
N LEU A 383 -6.29 20.52 10.29
CA LEU A 383 -7.25 21.37 11.03
C LEU A 383 -6.83 22.84 11.07
N GLN A 384 -5.53 23.12 11.14
CA GLN A 384 -5.02 24.49 11.09
C GLN A 384 -5.16 25.11 9.70
N GLN A 385 -4.88 24.32 8.65
CA GLN A 385 -4.91 24.78 7.27
C GLN A 385 -6.34 24.92 6.71
N TYR A 386 -7.25 24.05 7.17
CA TYR A 386 -8.65 23.98 6.72
C TYR A 386 -9.60 24.08 7.92
N PRO A 387 -9.83 25.29 8.49
CA PRO A 387 -10.75 25.48 9.61
C PRO A 387 -12.17 24.99 9.32
N ASP A 388 -12.55 25.01 8.04
CA ASP A 388 -13.82 24.60 7.48
C ASP A 388 -13.91 23.10 7.17
N LEU A 389 -12.88 22.30 7.49
CA LEU A 389 -12.88 20.84 7.39
C LEU A 389 -14.11 20.21 8.08
N ALA A 390 -14.47 20.72 9.26
CA ALA A 390 -15.60 20.23 10.04
C ALA A 390 -16.96 20.40 9.33
N PHE A 391 -17.08 21.35 8.40
CA PHE A 391 -18.31 21.60 7.65
C PHE A 391 -18.34 20.87 6.30
N ASN A 392 -17.18 20.44 5.80
CA ASN A 392 -17.05 19.78 4.50
C ASN A 392 -16.95 18.24 4.59
N ILE A 393 -16.59 17.70 5.76
CA ILE A 393 -16.49 16.24 5.96
C ILE A 393 -17.88 15.59 5.91
N LYS A 394 -18.00 14.51 5.14
CA LYS A 394 -19.19 13.66 5.14
C LYS A 394 -19.22 12.82 6.43
N PRO A 395 -20.36 12.72 7.14
CA PRO A 395 -20.44 11.95 8.39
C PRO A 395 -19.98 10.50 8.25
N GLU A 396 -20.23 9.86 7.10
CA GLU A 396 -19.87 8.46 6.83
C GLU A 396 -18.37 8.20 6.99
N ILE A 397 -17.51 9.17 6.67
CA ILE A 397 -16.05 9.08 6.80
C ILE A 397 -15.65 8.82 8.26
N LEU A 398 -16.43 9.33 9.22
CA LEU A 398 -16.13 9.19 10.65
C LEU A 398 -16.47 7.79 11.19
N TYR A 399 -17.57 7.19 10.74
CA TYR A 399 -18.12 5.96 11.35
C TYR A 399 -18.09 4.71 10.47
N ARG A 400 -17.83 4.83 9.16
CA ARG A 400 -17.73 3.67 8.27
C ARG A 400 -16.67 2.70 8.78
N ARG A 401 -17.00 1.40 8.76
CA ARG A 401 -16.07 0.35 9.14
C ARG A 401 -15.15 0.00 7.97
N SER A 402 -13.84 0.11 8.20
CA SER A 402 -12.79 -0.47 7.36
C SER A 402 -12.24 -1.75 7.99
N HIS A 403 -11.29 -2.41 7.32
CA HIS A 403 -10.52 -3.51 7.89
C HIS A 403 -9.73 -3.12 9.14
N LYS A 404 -9.35 -1.83 9.27
CA LYS A 404 -8.68 -1.31 10.47
C LYS A 404 -9.70 -0.91 11.55
N GLY A 405 -10.97 -0.68 11.22
CA GLY A 405 -12.00 -0.13 12.12
C GLY A 405 -12.62 1.16 11.57
N SER A 406 -13.34 1.92 12.38
CA SER A 406 -13.82 3.27 12.02
C SER A 406 -12.86 4.36 12.46
N MET A 407 -12.91 5.52 11.78
CA MET A 407 -12.04 6.66 12.09
C MET A 407 -12.28 7.18 13.53
N ILE A 408 -13.54 7.26 13.98
CA ILE A 408 -13.87 7.59 15.38
C ILE A 408 -13.16 6.66 16.36
N HIS A 409 -13.18 5.35 16.08
CA HIS A 409 -12.56 4.36 16.96
C HIS A 409 -11.05 4.53 17.06
N HIS A 410 -10.38 4.71 15.92
CA HIS A 410 -8.92 4.92 15.87
C HIS A 410 -8.49 6.20 16.56
N LEU A 411 -9.17 7.31 16.29
CA LEU A 411 -8.83 8.60 16.89
C LEU A 411 -9.15 8.64 18.38
N ALA A 412 -10.23 7.98 18.82
CA ALA A 412 -10.54 7.87 20.25
C ALA A 412 -9.45 7.07 20.98
N ALA A 413 -9.01 5.94 20.40
CA ALA A 413 -8.01 5.05 20.97
C ALA A 413 -6.60 5.65 20.99
N ASN A 414 -6.30 6.58 20.09
CA ASN A 414 -4.99 7.23 20.03
C ASN A 414 -4.99 8.53 20.86
N TYR A 415 -4.35 8.50 22.03
CA TYR A 415 -4.28 9.64 22.95
C TYR A 415 -3.76 10.94 22.32
N ASN A 416 -2.87 10.86 21.33
CA ASN A 416 -2.31 12.04 20.68
C ASN A 416 -3.28 12.69 19.68
N TYR A 417 -4.27 11.95 19.18
CA TYR A 417 -5.19 12.41 18.12
C TYR A 417 -6.66 12.43 18.55
N ASN A 418 -6.92 12.12 19.82
CA ASN A 418 -8.22 12.34 20.45
C ASN A 418 -8.62 13.83 20.34
N ASP A 419 -7.65 14.74 20.49
CA ASP A 419 -7.86 16.19 20.34
C ASP A 419 -8.35 16.58 18.94
N PHE A 420 -7.82 15.97 17.88
CA PHE A 420 -8.27 16.20 16.51
C PHE A 420 -9.77 15.92 16.38
N LEU A 421 -10.23 14.76 16.88
CA LEU A 421 -11.64 14.36 16.80
C LEU A 421 -12.54 15.27 17.64
N ILE A 422 -12.12 15.60 18.87
CA ILE A 422 -12.84 16.53 19.75
C ILE A 422 -13.00 17.89 19.06
N ARG A 423 -11.92 18.45 18.51
CA ARG A 423 -11.93 19.76 17.84
C ARG A 423 -12.81 19.75 16.58
N LEU A 424 -12.72 18.69 15.78
CA LEU A 424 -13.55 18.53 14.58
C LEU A 424 -15.05 18.55 14.94
N LEU A 425 -15.45 17.77 15.95
CA LEU A 425 -16.85 17.64 16.34
C LEU A 425 -17.37 18.81 17.18
N THR A 426 -16.49 19.51 17.90
CA THR A 426 -16.86 20.74 18.61
C THR A 426 -17.03 21.91 17.63
N ALA A 427 -16.24 21.94 16.54
CA ALA A 427 -16.38 22.94 15.49
C ALA A 427 -17.68 22.79 14.69
N ASN A 428 -18.16 21.56 14.48
CA ASN A 428 -19.46 21.30 13.87
C ASN A 428 -20.27 20.23 14.65
N PRO A 429 -20.98 20.63 15.72
CA PRO A 429 -21.76 19.71 16.54
C PRO A 429 -22.88 19.01 15.77
N HIS A 430 -23.35 19.57 14.65
CA HIS A 430 -24.37 18.95 13.81
C HIS A 430 -23.91 17.60 13.22
N LEU A 431 -22.59 17.37 13.07
CA LEU A 431 -22.07 16.06 12.65
C LEU A 431 -22.47 14.96 13.63
N ILE A 432 -22.52 15.26 14.93
CA ILE A 432 -22.84 14.27 15.96
C ILE A 432 -24.25 13.71 15.75
N THR A 433 -25.22 14.54 15.35
CA THR A 433 -26.59 14.09 15.06
C THR A 433 -26.68 13.12 13.88
N GLN A 434 -25.70 13.17 12.98
CA GLN A 434 -25.64 12.35 11.76
C GLN A 434 -24.83 11.06 11.97
N ILE A 435 -24.09 10.98 13.09
CA ILE A 435 -23.32 9.79 13.44
C ILE A 435 -24.26 8.80 14.15
N PRO A 436 -24.40 7.56 13.64
CA PRO A 436 -25.29 6.59 14.25
C PRO A 436 -24.78 6.20 15.64
N ALA A 437 -25.70 5.93 16.57
CA ALA A 437 -25.34 5.66 17.97
C ALA A 437 -24.32 4.53 18.14
N ASN A 438 -24.45 3.47 17.32
CA ASN A 438 -23.56 2.32 17.32
C ASN A 438 -22.10 2.66 16.92
N ALA A 439 -21.83 3.83 16.36
CA ALA A 439 -20.46 4.28 16.13
C ALA A 439 -19.74 4.58 17.45
N TRP A 440 -20.46 4.97 18.51
CA TRP A 440 -19.89 5.33 19.82
C TRP A 440 -19.65 4.13 20.73
N TYR A 441 -20.40 3.05 20.53
CA TYR A 441 -20.37 1.85 21.37
C TYR A 441 -20.08 0.55 20.63
N GLY A 442 -20.02 0.56 19.30
CA GLY A 442 -19.73 -0.63 18.52
C GLY A 442 -18.30 -1.10 18.80
N SER A 443 -18.15 -2.40 19.08
CA SER A 443 -16.84 -3.01 19.24
C SER A 443 -16.02 -2.85 17.95
N GLY A 444 -14.80 -2.35 18.11
CA GLY A 444 -13.86 -2.07 17.03
C GLY A 444 -12.51 -2.72 17.27
N PHE A 445 -11.43 -1.98 16.97
CA PHE A 445 -10.06 -2.38 17.25
C PHE A 445 -9.90 -2.76 18.74
N LEU A 446 -9.26 -3.90 19.01
CA LEU A 446 -8.99 -4.45 20.36
C LEU A 446 -10.23 -4.82 21.19
N ASN A 447 -11.41 -5.04 20.56
CA ASN A 447 -12.67 -5.30 21.27
C ASN A 447 -12.98 -4.24 22.34
N THR A 448 -12.68 -2.98 22.03
CA THR A 448 -13.00 -1.81 22.87
C THR A 448 -14.07 -0.96 22.19
N THR A 449 -14.46 0.15 22.82
CA THR A 449 -15.38 1.14 22.25
C THR A 449 -14.77 2.55 22.31
N PRO A 450 -15.17 3.49 21.43
CA PRO A 450 -14.72 4.88 21.53
C PRO A 450 -15.05 5.51 22.88
N LEU A 451 -16.23 5.22 23.44
CA LEU A 451 -16.65 5.69 24.77
C LEU A 451 -15.70 5.23 25.88
N TYR A 452 -15.20 3.99 25.80
CA TYR A 452 -14.17 3.52 26.72
C TYR A 452 -12.95 4.43 26.67
N TRP A 453 -12.39 4.67 25.49
CA TRP A 453 -11.18 5.48 25.35
C TRP A 453 -11.38 6.93 25.81
N PHE A 454 -12.47 7.57 25.44
CA PHE A 454 -12.79 8.92 25.92
C PHE A 454 -12.92 8.99 27.45
N SER A 455 -13.47 7.95 28.10
CA SER A 455 -13.61 7.95 29.56
C SER A 455 -12.26 7.93 30.30
N THR A 456 -11.20 7.45 29.65
CA THR A 456 -9.87 7.37 30.28
C THR A 456 -9.15 8.72 30.39
N THR A 457 -9.51 9.73 29.59
CA THR A 457 -8.81 11.03 29.55
C THR A 457 -9.67 12.18 30.08
N ALA A 458 -9.05 13.24 30.59
CA ALA A 458 -9.79 14.41 31.07
C ALA A 458 -10.54 15.12 29.93
N ALA A 459 -9.88 15.36 28.80
CA ALA A 459 -10.48 15.95 27.61
C ALA A 459 -11.62 15.07 27.04
N GLY A 460 -11.40 13.76 26.96
CA GLY A 460 -12.41 12.82 26.49
C GLY A 460 -13.65 12.77 27.39
N ARG A 461 -13.49 12.88 28.72
CA ARG A 461 -14.65 12.99 29.63
C ARG A 461 -15.42 14.29 29.44
N GLN A 462 -14.75 15.42 29.26
CA GLN A 462 -15.43 16.67 28.90
C GLN A 462 -16.17 16.54 27.57
N PHE A 463 -15.57 15.84 26.60
CA PHE A 463 -16.23 15.54 25.33
C PHE A 463 -17.43 14.60 25.48
N ILE A 464 -17.38 13.58 26.35
CA ILE A 464 -18.55 12.75 26.67
C ILE A 464 -19.68 13.60 27.27
N LEU A 465 -19.35 14.51 28.19
CA LEU A 465 -20.36 15.42 28.76
C LEU A 465 -21.01 16.26 27.65
N PHE A 466 -20.20 16.91 26.82
CA PHE A 466 -20.66 17.66 25.66
C PHE A 466 -21.55 16.82 24.71
N LEU A 467 -21.13 15.58 24.43
CA LEU A 467 -21.85 14.64 23.58
C LEU A 467 -23.25 14.32 24.13
N LEU A 468 -23.35 14.03 25.43
CA LEU A 468 -24.62 13.64 26.06
C LEU A 468 -25.54 14.83 26.33
N GLU A 469 -24.99 16.01 26.66
CA GLU A 469 -25.78 17.24 26.82
C GLU A 469 -26.34 17.73 25.50
N GLY A 470 -25.52 17.72 24.44
CA GLY A 470 -25.95 18.12 23.09
C GLY A 470 -26.90 17.12 22.44
N HIS A 471 -26.80 15.84 22.80
CA HIS A 471 -27.61 14.76 22.20
C HIS A 471 -28.15 13.78 23.25
N PRO A 472 -29.14 14.20 24.06
CA PRO A 472 -29.66 13.36 25.16
C PRO A 472 -30.21 12.01 24.71
N SER A 473 -30.71 11.90 23.46
CA SER A 473 -31.18 10.63 22.90
C SER A 473 -30.10 9.53 22.85
N LEU A 474 -28.81 9.91 22.80
CA LEU A 474 -27.71 8.95 22.85
C LEU A 474 -27.67 8.20 24.19
N ILE A 475 -28.11 8.84 25.28
CA ILE A 475 -28.18 8.20 26.60
C ILE A 475 -29.00 6.93 26.48
N ASP A 476 -30.18 6.96 25.85
CA ASP A 476 -31.06 5.80 25.69
C ASP A 476 -30.58 4.82 24.61
N GLN A 477 -29.97 5.30 23.54
CA GLN A 477 -29.52 4.47 22.42
C GLN A 477 -28.27 3.64 22.73
N ILE A 478 -27.37 4.10 23.60
CA ILE A 478 -26.16 3.35 24.00
C ILE A 478 -26.58 2.17 24.91
N PRO A 479 -26.29 0.90 24.58
CA PRO A 479 -26.66 -0.22 25.43
C PRO A 479 -26.10 -0.10 26.86
N LEU A 480 -26.85 -0.59 27.86
CA LEU A 480 -26.38 -0.59 29.25
C LEU A 480 -25.05 -1.34 29.40
N SER A 481 -24.90 -2.46 28.68
CA SER A 481 -23.70 -3.29 28.71
C SER A 481 -22.44 -2.52 28.34
N THR A 482 -22.50 -1.53 27.43
CA THR A 482 -21.34 -0.74 27.01
C THR A 482 -20.71 0.02 28.17
N TRP A 483 -21.51 0.52 29.11
CA TRP A 483 -20.99 1.25 30.29
C TRP A 483 -20.26 0.34 31.27
N LEU A 484 -20.56 -0.97 31.22
CA LEU A 484 -20.01 -2.02 32.07
C LEU A 484 -18.99 -2.90 31.35
N GLU A 485 -18.83 -2.75 30.03
CA GLU A 485 -17.98 -3.60 29.21
C GLU A 485 -16.50 -3.42 29.57
N HIS A 486 -15.79 -4.54 29.67
CA HIS A 486 -14.35 -4.60 29.92
C HIS A 486 -13.62 -4.86 28.61
N PRO A 487 -12.43 -4.26 28.37
CA PRO A 487 -11.62 -4.54 27.20
C PRO A 487 -11.33 -6.04 27.07
N GLY A 488 -11.60 -6.63 25.89
CA GLY A 488 -11.51 -8.08 25.68
C GLY A 488 -10.10 -8.65 25.48
N GLN A 489 -9.05 -7.80 25.40
CA GLN A 489 -7.67 -8.23 25.16
C GLN A 489 -6.66 -7.48 26.05
N SER A 490 -5.56 -8.17 26.38
CA SER A 490 -4.44 -7.63 27.15
C SER A 490 -3.75 -6.50 26.40
N LEU A 491 -4.06 -5.26 26.73
CA LEU A 491 -3.30 -4.09 26.29
C LEU A 491 -2.18 -3.84 27.28
N GLU A 492 -0.93 -3.87 26.81
CA GLU A 492 0.23 -3.45 27.59
C GLU A 492 -0.08 -2.08 28.22
N HIS A 493 0.02 -2.00 29.55
CA HIS A 493 -0.14 -0.76 30.36
C HIS A 493 -1.58 -0.25 30.58
N HIS A 494 -2.63 -0.95 30.13
CA HIS A 494 -4.01 -0.59 30.45
C HIS A 494 -4.65 -1.56 31.46
N HIS A 495 -5.38 -1.00 32.42
CA HIS A 495 -6.06 -1.78 33.45
C HIS A 495 -7.19 -2.61 32.85
N LEU A 496 -6.92 -3.90 32.68
CA LEU A 496 -7.70 -4.92 31.97
C LEU A 496 -9.08 -5.22 32.59
N ASP A 497 -9.36 -4.66 33.76
CA ASP A 497 -10.52 -4.95 34.61
C ASP A 497 -11.49 -3.75 34.74
N LYS A 498 -11.21 -2.62 34.10
CA LYS A 498 -11.97 -1.38 34.33
C LYS A 498 -12.89 -1.07 33.17
N CYS A 499 -14.17 -0.89 33.46
CA CYS A 499 -15.18 -0.46 32.50
C CYS A 499 -15.30 1.08 32.43
N VAL A 500 -16.11 1.58 31.50
CA VAL A 500 -16.40 3.03 31.34
C VAL A 500 -16.89 3.64 32.66
N LEU A 501 -17.86 2.98 33.31
CA LEU A 501 -18.44 3.45 34.56
C LEU A 501 -17.40 3.57 35.68
N PHE A 502 -16.46 2.62 35.78
CA PHE A 502 -15.37 2.71 36.73
C PHE A 502 -14.54 3.98 36.52
N TRP A 503 -14.21 4.32 35.27
CA TRP A 503 -13.41 5.50 34.96
C TRP A 503 -14.14 6.81 35.26
N LEU A 504 -15.45 6.87 35.03
CA LEU A 504 -16.28 8.02 35.38
C LEU A 504 -16.36 8.24 36.89
N LEU A 505 -16.51 7.15 37.66
CA LEU A 505 -16.54 7.18 39.13
C LEU A 505 -15.17 7.62 39.70
N LYS A 506 -14.10 6.92 39.33
CA LYS A 506 -12.74 7.19 39.82
C LYS A 506 -12.29 8.63 39.56
N ASN A 507 -12.65 9.20 38.40
CA ASN A 507 -12.25 10.54 38.00
C ASN A 507 -13.29 11.62 38.33
N LYS A 508 -14.24 11.33 39.23
CA LYS A 508 -15.22 12.30 39.74
C LYS A 508 -16.02 13.01 38.66
N SER A 509 -16.36 12.31 37.58
CA SER A 509 -17.08 12.88 36.43
C SER A 509 -18.58 12.90 36.68
N TYR A 510 -18.96 13.56 37.76
CA TYR A 510 -20.28 13.42 38.38
C TYR A 510 -21.42 14.00 37.56
N LYS A 511 -21.20 15.05 36.77
CA LYS A 511 -22.21 15.56 35.82
C LYS A 511 -22.64 14.49 34.81
N ILE A 512 -21.67 13.75 34.28
CA ILE A 512 -21.95 12.63 33.35
C ILE A 512 -22.76 11.56 34.09
N LEU A 513 -22.42 11.26 35.34
CA LEU A 513 -23.15 10.28 36.14
C LEU A 513 -24.58 10.74 36.48
N ASP A 514 -24.80 12.04 36.69
CA ASP A 514 -26.14 12.61 36.88
C ASP A 514 -27.01 12.40 35.64
N LEU A 515 -26.47 12.69 34.44
CA LEU A 515 -27.17 12.44 33.16
C LEU A 515 -27.50 10.96 32.97
N LEU A 516 -26.62 10.06 33.41
CA LEU A 516 -26.78 8.61 33.25
C LEU A 516 -27.55 7.95 34.40
N ALA A 517 -27.94 8.69 35.44
CA ALA A 517 -28.46 8.13 36.68
C ALA A 517 -29.68 7.22 36.46
N ASP A 518 -30.65 7.66 35.66
CA ASP A 518 -31.87 6.90 35.36
C ASP A 518 -31.59 5.62 34.57
N LYS A 519 -30.56 5.62 33.74
CA LYS A 519 -30.18 4.47 32.93
C LYS A 519 -29.41 3.43 33.74
N LEU A 520 -28.51 3.88 34.60
CA LEU A 520 -27.54 3.03 35.29
C LEU A 520 -28.09 2.46 36.59
N ILE A 521 -28.72 3.30 37.43
CA ILE A 521 -28.90 2.99 38.84
C ILE A 521 -29.79 1.77 39.01
N ASP A 522 -30.97 1.74 38.42
CA ASP A 522 -31.93 0.65 38.63
C ASP A 522 -31.56 -0.65 37.92
N LYS A 523 -30.78 -0.57 36.83
CA LYS A 523 -30.49 -1.73 35.97
C LYS A 523 -29.20 -2.49 36.32
N ILE A 524 -28.26 -1.89 37.05
CA ILE A 524 -27.03 -2.55 37.52
C ILE A 524 -27.28 -3.35 38.81
N SER A 525 -26.70 -4.54 38.95
CA SER A 525 -26.91 -5.38 40.13
C SER A 525 -26.24 -4.82 41.39
N LEU A 526 -26.73 -5.20 42.57
CA LEU A 526 -26.13 -4.77 43.84
C LEU A 526 -24.66 -5.20 43.96
N LYS A 527 -24.35 -6.42 43.52
CA LYS A 527 -23.00 -6.99 43.56
C LYS A 527 -22.02 -6.18 42.70
N GLU A 528 -22.43 -5.78 41.50
CA GLU A 528 -21.61 -4.92 40.63
C GLU A 528 -21.40 -3.53 41.23
N TRP A 529 -22.46 -2.93 41.80
CA TRP A 529 -22.34 -1.65 42.49
C TRP A 529 -21.38 -1.71 43.68
N GLN A 530 -21.42 -2.79 44.48
CA GLN A 530 -20.48 -2.99 45.59
C GLN A 530 -19.02 -3.00 45.12
N THR A 531 -18.73 -3.63 43.98
CA THR A 531 -17.38 -3.63 43.40
C THR A 531 -16.94 -2.24 42.93
N LEU A 532 -17.85 -1.46 42.34
CA LEU A 532 -17.54 -0.15 41.74
C LEU A 532 -17.45 0.99 42.77
N ILE A 533 -18.29 0.97 43.81
CA ILE A 533 -18.48 2.08 44.76
C ILE A 533 -17.34 2.20 45.77
N THR A 534 -16.56 1.14 46.01
CA THR A 534 -15.41 1.18 46.94
C THR A 534 -14.46 2.35 46.65
N SER A 535 -14.34 2.75 45.39
CA SER A 535 -13.50 3.87 44.95
C SER A 535 -14.06 5.27 45.24
N VAL A 536 -15.36 5.41 45.49
CA VAL A 536 -16.07 6.70 45.63
C VAL A 536 -16.94 6.82 46.88
N ALA A 537 -16.85 5.85 47.81
CA ALA A 537 -17.68 5.81 49.01
C ALA A 537 -17.58 7.09 49.85
N GLY A 538 -16.39 7.68 49.98
CA GLY A 538 -16.18 8.95 50.67
C GLY A 538 -16.85 10.14 50.00
N ASP A 539 -16.78 10.22 48.66
CA ASP A 539 -17.41 11.29 47.89
C ASP A 539 -18.94 11.18 47.91
N MET A 540 -19.48 9.95 47.91
CA MET A 540 -20.90 9.70 48.07
C MET A 540 -21.42 10.21 49.42
N LEU A 541 -20.72 9.91 50.52
CA LEU A 541 -21.07 10.41 51.86
C LEU A 541 -21.00 11.94 51.93
N ASN A 542 -19.93 12.52 51.39
CA ASN A 542 -19.76 13.97 51.36
C ASN A 542 -20.87 14.66 50.56
N ASN A 543 -21.29 14.12 49.41
CA ASN A 543 -22.40 14.68 48.63
C ASN A 543 -23.73 14.60 49.37
N LEU A 544 -24.03 13.48 50.03
CA LEU A 544 -25.27 13.28 50.79
C LEU A 544 -25.36 14.21 52.02
N VAL A 545 -24.22 14.59 52.60
CA VAL A 545 -24.16 15.46 53.79
C VAL A 545 -24.06 16.95 53.42
N SER A 546 -23.26 17.30 52.41
CA SER A 546 -23.00 18.70 52.06
C SER A 546 -23.96 19.30 51.03
N GLY A 547 -24.77 18.47 50.35
CA GLY A 547 -25.71 18.95 49.32
C GLY A 547 -25.01 19.49 48.07
N SER A 548 -23.80 18.99 47.76
CA SER A 548 -23.07 19.37 46.54
C SER A 548 -23.93 19.19 45.28
N GLN A 549 -23.85 20.16 44.37
CA GLN A 549 -24.67 20.21 43.16
C GLN A 549 -24.25 19.19 42.08
N GLU A 550 -22.96 18.83 42.01
CA GLU A 550 -22.45 17.90 40.99
C GLU A 550 -22.42 16.47 41.53
N GLY A 551 -23.18 15.56 40.91
CA GLY A 551 -23.34 14.17 41.35
C GLY A 551 -24.48 13.94 42.33
N GLY A 552 -25.17 15.01 42.75
CA GLY A 552 -26.22 14.94 43.75
C GLY A 552 -27.36 14.02 43.33
N LEU A 553 -27.78 14.08 42.06
CA LEU A 553 -28.85 13.22 41.53
C LEU A 553 -28.42 11.76 41.52
N PHE A 554 -27.22 11.49 40.99
CA PHE A 554 -26.66 10.15 40.91
C PHE A 554 -26.49 9.51 42.29
N PHE A 555 -25.81 10.20 43.21
CA PHE A 555 -25.53 9.65 44.55
C PHE A 555 -26.81 9.50 45.38
N THR A 556 -27.78 10.41 45.27
CA THR A 556 -29.07 10.28 45.98
C THR A 556 -29.86 9.07 45.51
N LYS A 557 -29.97 8.88 44.18
CA LYS A 557 -30.67 7.72 43.61
C LYS A 557 -29.94 6.42 43.95
N LEU A 558 -28.61 6.41 43.91
CA LEU A 558 -27.81 5.24 44.25
C LEU A 558 -27.95 4.86 45.72
N ALA A 559 -27.85 5.83 46.63
CA ALA A 559 -28.07 5.63 48.06
C ALA A 559 -29.46 5.05 48.35
N LYS A 560 -30.50 5.60 47.71
CA LYS A 560 -31.87 5.09 47.82
C LYS A 560 -31.98 3.64 47.34
N LYS A 561 -31.36 3.29 46.21
CA LYS A 561 -31.34 1.91 45.71
C LYS A 561 -30.64 0.96 46.69
N LEU A 562 -29.46 1.33 47.18
CA LEU A 562 -28.70 0.52 48.13
C LEU A 562 -29.51 0.29 49.42
N SER A 563 -30.07 1.36 50.00
CA SER A 563 -30.88 1.30 51.21
C SER A 563 -32.12 0.42 51.04
N ASN A 564 -32.89 0.63 49.96
CA ASN A 564 -34.09 -0.17 49.68
C ASN A 564 -33.76 -1.65 49.47
N THR A 565 -32.62 -1.95 48.85
CA THR A 565 -32.22 -3.34 48.56
C THR A 565 -31.71 -4.03 49.83
N MET A 566 -30.95 -3.34 50.67
CA MET A 566 -30.49 -3.85 51.97
C MET A 566 -31.66 -4.12 52.92
N GLN A 567 -32.63 -3.19 53.01
CA GLN A 567 -33.86 -3.39 53.79
C GLN A 567 -34.65 -4.61 53.31
N LYS A 568 -34.78 -4.82 51.99
CA LYS A 568 -35.47 -6.00 51.42
C LYS A 568 -34.73 -7.32 51.69
N GLN A 569 -33.42 -7.28 51.90
CA GLN A 569 -32.60 -8.45 52.22
C GLN A 569 -32.47 -8.70 53.73
N GLY A 570 -33.12 -7.90 54.57
CA GLY A 570 -33.02 -8.01 56.03
C GLY A 570 -31.64 -7.63 56.59
N ILE A 571 -30.82 -6.95 55.78
CA ILE A 571 -29.48 -6.50 56.15
C ILE A 571 -29.62 -5.08 56.70
N SER A 572 -29.13 -4.84 57.93
CA SER A 572 -29.13 -3.50 58.52
C SER A 572 -28.38 -2.52 57.59
N PRO A 573 -28.91 -1.30 57.36
CA PRO A 573 -28.28 -0.29 56.50
C PRO A 573 -27.06 0.33 57.21
N MET A 574 -26.02 -0.46 57.45
CA MET A 574 -24.67 -0.03 57.81
C MET A 574 -23.69 -1.06 57.25
N PRO A 575 -22.91 -0.67 56.22
CA PRO A 575 -21.49 -0.39 56.47
C PRO A 575 -20.94 0.70 55.52
N LEU A 576 -21.58 1.86 55.42
CA LEU A 576 -21.00 3.02 54.72
C LEU A 576 -20.36 4.03 55.69
N ALA A 577 -20.58 3.92 57.00
CA ALA A 577 -20.12 4.89 58.00
C ALA A 577 -18.77 4.54 58.67
N GLU A 578 -18.22 3.35 58.47
CA GLU A 578 -17.03 2.88 59.21
C GLU A 578 -15.68 3.56 58.88
N PRO A 579 -15.44 4.26 57.74
CA PRO A 579 -14.18 4.99 57.60
C PRO A 579 -14.13 6.27 58.45
N LEU A 580 -15.27 6.75 59.00
CA LEU A 580 -15.34 8.02 59.73
C LEU A 580 -15.11 7.90 61.24
N ILE A 581 -15.13 6.70 61.82
CA ILE A 581 -15.01 6.53 63.28
C ILE A 581 -13.53 6.42 63.73
N GLN A 582 -12.59 6.13 62.83
CA GLN A 582 -11.16 6.05 63.19
C GLN A 582 -10.37 7.37 63.05
N ASN A 583 -10.96 8.44 62.50
CA ASN A 583 -10.27 9.73 62.31
C ASN A 583 -10.83 10.90 63.14
N LYS A 584 -11.75 10.66 64.08
CA LYS A 584 -12.10 11.66 65.10
C LYS A 584 -11.13 11.57 66.28
N LYS A 585 -10.05 12.34 66.22
CA LYS A 585 -9.30 12.74 67.41
C LYS A 585 -10.25 13.55 68.32
N PRO A 586 -10.39 13.24 69.62
CA PRO A 586 -11.32 13.97 70.48
C PRO A 586 -10.83 15.41 70.74
N PRO A 587 -11.74 16.37 70.96
CA PRO A 587 -11.39 17.75 71.27
C PRO A 587 -10.79 17.85 72.66
N ALA A 588 -9.69 18.60 72.79
CA ALA A 588 -9.14 18.99 74.07
C ALA A 588 -10.11 19.94 74.79
N GLU A 589 -10.32 19.67 76.08
CA GLU A 589 -11.21 20.39 76.98
C GLU A 589 -10.87 21.88 77.10
N THR A 590 -11.93 22.65 77.28
CA THR A 590 -11.98 24.10 77.48
C THR A 590 -11.27 24.56 78.75
N GLY A 591 -10.43 25.59 78.63
CA GLY A 591 -9.97 26.43 79.73
C GLY A 591 -10.22 27.91 79.44
N SER A 592 -11.31 28.43 80.01
CA SER A 592 -11.64 29.82 80.38
C SER A 592 -10.66 30.96 79.98
N HIS A 593 -11.11 31.93 79.18
CA HIS A 593 -11.40 33.31 79.60
C HIS A 593 -11.78 34.22 78.40
N ALA A 594 -12.66 35.18 78.70
CA ALA A 594 -13.36 36.11 77.80
C ALA A 594 -12.43 37.16 77.14
N PRO A 595 -12.93 37.91 76.12
CA PRO A 595 -12.10 38.61 75.12
C PRO A 595 -11.81 40.07 75.51
N GLN A 596 -10.62 40.57 75.18
CA GLN A 596 -10.37 42.01 75.09
C GLN A 596 -9.53 42.38 73.86
N PHE A 597 -10.11 43.36 73.17
CA PHE A 597 -9.70 44.27 72.11
C PHE A 597 -8.22 44.65 71.95
N PHE A 598 -7.97 45.17 70.73
CA PHE A 598 -6.89 46.03 70.21
C PHE A 598 -5.82 45.36 69.32
N ALA A 599 -5.98 45.54 68.00
CA ALA A 599 -4.87 45.98 67.14
C ALA A 599 -4.58 47.48 67.45
N PRO A 600 -3.45 48.13 67.07
CA PRO A 600 -2.59 47.83 65.91
C PRO A 600 -1.07 48.17 66.04
N ALA A 601 -0.36 48.14 64.90
CA ALA A 601 0.93 48.80 64.55
C ALA A 601 2.23 48.11 65.05
N SER A 602 3.36 48.09 64.34
CA SER A 602 3.80 48.62 63.03
C SER A 602 5.22 48.11 62.68
N SER A 603 5.52 48.15 61.38
CA SER A 603 6.77 48.54 60.72
C SER A 603 8.05 47.67 60.74
N SER A 604 8.50 47.43 59.49
CA SER A 604 9.84 47.67 58.89
C SER A 604 11.00 46.70 59.12
N LYS A 605 11.46 46.11 58.00
CA LYS A 605 12.80 46.26 57.35
C LYS A 605 12.90 45.21 56.22
N GLU A 606 12.89 45.56 54.93
CA GLU A 606 14.03 46.02 54.08
C GLU A 606 15.29 45.15 54.13
N GLU A 607 15.58 44.48 53.00
CA GLU A 607 16.88 44.25 52.31
C GLU A 607 16.69 43.05 51.33
N GLU A 608 16.46 43.25 50.04
CA GLU A 608 17.42 43.55 48.96
C GLU A 608 18.33 42.36 48.58
N ALA A 609 18.12 41.79 47.39
CA ALA A 609 19.19 41.14 46.60
C ALA A 609 18.78 41.00 45.12
N SER A 610 19.51 41.74 44.27
CA SER A 610 19.46 41.73 42.81
C SER A 610 20.35 40.63 42.20
N SER A 611 19.83 40.07 41.10
CA SER A 611 20.44 39.42 39.93
C SER A 611 21.97 39.36 39.75
N LYS A 612 22.49 38.18 39.35
CA LYS A 612 23.09 37.91 38.01
C LYS A 612 23.63 36.47 37.84
N THR A 613 23.08 35.79 36.83
CA THR A 613 23.72 35.06 35.70
C THR A 613 25.11 34.41 35.86
N MET A 614 25.23 33.10 35.60
CA MET A 614 25.99 32.53 34.44
C MET A 614 26.04 30.98 34.39
N ALA A 615 25.68 30.45 33.22
CA ALA A 615 26.38 29.46 32.38
C ALA A 615 26.86 28.07 32.89
N CYS A 616 26.52 27.09 32.03
CA CYS A 616 27.36 25.99 31.52
C CYS A 616 27.33 24.63 32.25
N LYS A 617 26.88 23.58 31.54
CA LYS A 617 27.77 22.50 31.06
C LYS A 617 27.04 21.45 30.19
N THR A 618 27.54 21.34 28.97
CA THR A 618 27.51 20.17 28.08
C THR A 618 28.16 18.95 28.74
N SER A 619 27.61 17.75 28.47
CA SER A 619 28.30 16.47 28.68
C SER A 619 28.03 15.54 27.50
N SER A 620 29.03 15.44 26.64
CA SER A 620 29.29 14.34 25.71
C SER A 620 29.51 13.02 26.46
N ARG A 621 28.96 11.91 25.98
CA ARG A 621 29.54 10.57 26.18
C ARG A 621 29.28 9.68 24.96
N SER A 622 30.36 9.44 24.24
CA SER A 622 30.58 8.34 23.31
C SER A 622 30.80 7.03 24.08
N PHE A 623 30.13 5.96 23.66
CA PHE A 623 30.70 4.66 23.32
C PHE A 623 29.77 3.96 22.32
#